data_AF-Q2QID7-F1
#
_entry.id   AF-Q2QID7-F1
#
_cell.length_a   1.000
_cell.length_b   1.000
_cell.length_c   1.000
_cell.angle_alpha   90.00
_cell.angle_beta   90.00
_cell.angle_gamma   90.00
#
_symmetry.space_group_name_H-M   'P 1'
#
loop_
_entity.id
_entity.type
_entity.pdbx_description
1 polymer ?
#
loop_
_entity_poly.entity_id
_entity_poly.type
_entity_poly.pdbx_seq_one_letter_code
_entity_poly.pdbx_strand_id
1 'polypeptide(L)' 'LTHQAIANAFQVSRMPVREALRSLETQGYITAQYHKSYLVTNGNEPPQYGHLPGLLRCVAERHTKLGDFESKVAFENEI' A
#
# COMPACT_ATOMS: atom_id res chain seq x y z
N LEU A 1 7.43 -14.69 -5.19
CA LEU A 1 6.81 -14.41 -6.50
C LEU A 1 7.82 -13.62 -7.34
N THR A 2 8.22 -14.08 -8.53
CA THR A 2 9.32 -13.46 -9.30
C THR A 2 8.81 -12.39 -10.27
N HIS A 3 9.62 -11.37 -10.58
CA HIS A 3 9.25 -10.34 -11.57
C HIS A 3 8.93 -10.97 -12.94
N GLN A 4 9.63 -12.04 -13.31
CA GLN A 4 9.42 -12.73 -14.58
C GLN A 4 8.07 -13.45 -14.61
N ALA A 5 7.64 -14.06 -13.50
CA ALA A 5 6.33 -14.69 -13.42
C ALA A 5 5.20 -13.67 -13.59
N ILE A 6 5.33 -12.48 -12.96
CA ILE A 6 4.38 -11.37 -13.15
C ILE A 6 4.41 -10.88 -14.59
N ALA A 7 5.60 -10.64 -15.14
CA ALA A 7 5.75 -10.16 -16.52
C ALA A 7 5.06 -11.10 -17.52
N ASN A 8 5.24 -12.42 -17.36
CA ASN A 8 4.59 -13.42 -18.19
C ASN A 8 3.07 -13.43 -18.01
N ALA A 9 2.57 -13.36 -16.77
CA ALA A 9 1.13 -13.37 -16.48
C ALA A 9 0.40 -12.16 -17.06
N PHE A 10 1.03 -10.99 -17.04
CA PHE A 10 0.48 -9.75 -17.57
C PHE A 10 0.91 -9.45 -19.02
N GLN A 11 1.68 -10.33 -19.66
CA GLN A 11 2.19 -10.18 -21.04
C GLN A 11 2.94 -8.85 -21.27
N VAL A 12 3.74 -8.45 -20.28
CA VAL A 12 4.54 -7.22 -20.33
C VAL A 12 6.02 -7.53 -20.17
N SER A 13 6.88 -6.54 -20.46
CA SER A 13 8.30 -6.66 -20.13
C SER A 13 8.54 -6.51 -18.62
N ARG A 14 9.76 -6.80 -18.16
CA ARG A 14 10.11 -6.66 -16.72
C ARG A 14 10.13 -5.20 -16.23
N MET A 15 10.25 -4.23 -17.14
CA MET A 15 10.33 -2.80 -16.79
C MET A 15 9.03 -2.29 -16.12
N PRO A 16 7.83 -2.41 -16.74
CA PRO A 16 6.59 -1.98 -16.11
C PRO A 16 6.29 -2.72 -14.81
N VAL A 17 6.66 -4.00 -14.68
CA VAL A 17 6.53 -4.76 -13.43
C VAL A 17 7.36 -4.11 -12.31
N ARG A 18 8.60 -3.74 -12.60
CA ARG A 18 9.48 -3.08 -11.62
C ARG A 18 8.92 -1.73 -11.18
N GLU A 19 8.42 -0.94 -12.13
CA GLU A 19 7.84 0.37 -11.82
C GLU A 19 6.55 0.25 -11.00
N ALA A 20 5.68 -0.71 -11.34
CA ALA A 20 4.48 -1.00 -10.56
C ALA A 20 4.82 -1.41 -9.13
N LEU A 21 5.77 -2.34 -8.94
CA LEU A 21 6.20 -2.78 -7.60
C LEU A 21 6.84 -1.64 -6.80
N ARG A 22 7.68 -0.80 -7.41
CA ARG A 22 8.23 0.40 -6.75
C ARG A 22 7.12 1.36 -6.31
N SER A 23 6.11 1.56 -7.14
CA SER A 23 4.98 2.43 -6.82
C SER A 23 4.14 1.85 -5.67
N LEU A 24 3.85 0.55 -5.70
CA LEU A 24 3.14 -0.15 -4.63
C LEU A 24 3.90 -0.12 -3.31
N GLU A 25 5.23 -0.26 -3.35
CA GLU A 25 6.10 -0.15 -2.17
C GLU A 25 6.11 1.28 -1.62
N THR A 26 6.18 2.28 -2.50
CA THR A 26 6.11 3.71 -2.14
C THR A 26 4.76 4.08 -1.53
N GLN A 27 3.69 3.37 -1.87
CA GLN A 27 2.35 3.54 -1.30
C GLN A 27 2.14 2.67 -0.04
N GLY A 28 3.11 1.84 0.32
CA GLY A 28 3.06 0.96 1.49
C GLY A 28 2.17 -0.27 1.32
N TYR A 29 1.77 -0.65 0.11
CA TYR A 29 0.99 -1.87 -0.17
C TYR A 29 1.82 -3.14 -0.14
N ILE A 30 3.12 -3.01 -0.40
CA ILE A 30 4.07 -4.12 -0.33
C ILE A 30 5.34 -3.67 0.37
N THR A 31 6.02 -4.61 1.00
CA THR A 31 7.35 -4.41 1.57
C THR A 31 8.33 -5.33 0.86
N ALA A 32 9.48 -4.79 0.44
CA ALA A 32 10.58 -5.62 -0.04
C ALA A 32 11.19 -6.43 1.10
N GLN A 33 11.31 -7.74 0.91
CA GLN A 33 12.01 -8.65 1.81
C GLN A 33 13.37 -9.01 1.21
N TYR A 34 14.32 -9.38 2.07
CA TYR A 34 15.62 -9.92 1.65
C TYR A 34 15.40 -11.02 0.58
N HIS A 35 16.26 -11.01 -0.46
CA HIS A 35 16.22 -11.92 -1.62
C HIS A 35 15.14 -11.62 -2.69
N LYS A 36 14.87 -10.33 -2.98
CA LYS A 36 14.05 -9.87 -4.13
C LYS A 36 12.63 -10.46 -4.11
N SER A 37 12.07 -10.63 -2.91
CA SER A 37 10.68 -11.03 -2.72
C SER A 37 9.89 -9.83 -2.16
N TYR A 38 8.60 -9.80 -2.45
CA TYR A 38 7.68 -8.79 -1.94
C TYR A 38 6.64 -9.48 -1.08
N LEU A 39 6.36 -8.89 0.07
CA LEU A 39 5.28 -9.28 0.97
C LEU A 39 4.16 -8.25 0.86
N VAL A 40 2.92 -8.72 0.68
CA VAL A 40 1.74 -7.84 0.66
C VAL A 40 1.48 -7.40 2.09
N THR A 41 1.41 -6.09 2.31
CA THR A 41 1.04 -5.56 3.62
C THR A 41 -0.47 -5.72 3.78
N ASN A 42 -0.92 -6.28 4.90
CA ASN A 42 -2.35 -6.49 5.14
C ASN A 42 -3.12 -5.19 5.47
N GLY A 43 -2.53 -4.01 5.23
CA GLY A 43 -3.04 -2.71 5.68
C GLY A 43 -3.06 -2.51 7.21
N ASN A 44 -2.83 -3.58 7.99
CA ASN A 44 -2.80 -3.57 9.44
C ASN A 44 -1.44 -3.17 10.02
N GLU A 45 -0.36 -3.25 9.23
CA GLU A 45 0.95 -2.80 9.67
C GLU A 45 0.97 -1.28 9.66
N PRO A 46 1.33 -0.63 10.79
CA PRO A 46 1.48 0.81 10.80
C PRO A 46 2.56 1.20 9.79
N PRO A 47 2.32 2.24 8.96
CA PRO A 47 3.35 2.73 8.06
C PRO A 47 4.59 3.13 8.86
N GLN A 48 5.77 2.96 8.27
CA GLN A 48 7.02 3.37 8.90
C GLN A 48 6.97 4.86 9.26
N TYR A 49 7.64 5.23 10.35
CA TYR A 49 7.66 6.61 10.81
C TYR A 49 8.13 7.56 9.69
N GLY A 50 7.38 8.64 9.44
CA GLY A 50 7.66 9.59 8.36
C GLY A 50 7.19 9.16 6.96
N HIS A 51 6.56 7.99 6.80
CA HIS A 51 6.06 7.53 5.51
C HIS A 51 4.65 8.07 5.21
N LEU A 52 4.58 9.33 4.76
CA LEU A 52 3.33 10.06 4.51
C LEU A 52 2.33 9.33 3.59
N PRO A 53 2.72 8.73 2.45
CA PRO A 53 1.75 8.04 1.59
C PRO A 53 1.02 6.90 2.28
N GLY A 54 1.75 6.08 3.04
CA GLY A 54 1.15 5.00 3.82
C GLY A 54 0.24 5.51 4.94
N LEU A 55 0.60 6.62 5.60
CA LEU A 55 -0.26 7.28 6.59
C LEU A 55 -1.57 7.77 5.98
N LEU A 56 -1.50 8.51 4.87
CA LEU A 56 -2.68 9.02 4.17
C LEU A 56 -3.59 7.90 3.68
N ARG A 57 -3.01 6.79 3.20
CA ARG A 57 -3.79 5.59 2.87
C ARG A 57 -4.55 5.05 4.09
N CYS A 58 -3.88 4.84 5.22
CA CYS A 58 -4.54 4.34 6.43
C CYS A 58 -5.66 5.28 6.91
N VAL A 59 -5.45 6.60 6.83
CA VAL A 59 -6.47 7.62 7.12
C VAL A 59 -7.66 7.49 6.17
N ALA A 60 -7.39 7.39 4.86
CA ALA A 60 -8.45 7.24 3.85
C ALA A 60 -9.24 5.93 4.02
N GLU A 61 -8.57 4.81 4.26
CA GLU A 61 -9.22 3.52 4.50
C GLU A 61 -10.10 3.56 5.76
N ARG A 62 -9.62 4.15 6.86
CA ARG A 62 -10.44 4.35 8.06
C ARG A 62 -11.64 5.22 7.76
N HIS A 63 -11.45 6.36 7.08
CA HIS A 63 -12.53 7.26 6.72
C HIS A 63 -13.61 6.59 5.84
N THR A 64 -13.23 5.71 4.90
CA THR A 64 -14.21 4.95 4.09
C THR A 64 -15.01 3.92 4.89
N LYS A 65 -14.49 3.43 6.02
CA LYS A 65 -15.18 2.48 6.90
C LYS A 65 -16.18 3.17 7.84
N LEU A 66 -16.08 4.48 8.02
CA LEU A 66 -17.03 5.26 8.81
C LEU A 66 -18.30 5.48 7.98
N GLY A 67 -19.40 4.84 8.39
CA GLY A 67 -20.68 4.87 7.67
C GLY A 67 -21.56 6.07 8.01
N ASP A 68 -21.44 6.59 9.23
CA ASP A 68 -22.26 7.66 9.77
C ASP A 68 -21.50 8.99 9.86
N PHE A 69 -22.26 10.09 9.83
CA PHE A 69 -21.72 11.45 9.84
C PHE A 69 -21.03 11.81 11.16
N GLU A 70 -21.60 11.39 12.30
CA GLU A 70 -21.02 11.68 13.62
C GLU A 70 -19.65 11.03 13.79
N SER A 71 -19.50 9.76 13.39
CA SER A 71 -18.20 9.08 13.46
C SER A 71 -17.15 9.71 12.55
N LYS A 72 -17.53 10.26 11.39
CA LYS A 72 -16.60 11.02 10.53
C LYS A 72 -16.13 12.31 11.19
N VAL A 73 -17.04 13.08 11.77
CA VAL A 73 -16.71 14.31 12.50
C VAL A 73 -15.83 14.01 13.71
N ALA A 74 -16.12 12.95 14.46
CA ALA A 74 -15.30 12.54 15.59
C ALA A 74 -13.87 12.17 15.16
N PHE A 75 -13.73 11.42 14.07
CA PHE A 75 -12.43 11.06 13.49
C PHE A 75 -11.63 12.28 13.01
N GLU A 76 -12.28 13.25 12.35
CA GLU A 76 -11.63 14.49 11.92
C GLU A 76 -11.08 15.31 13.09
N ASN A 77 -11.73 15.27 14.26
CA ASN A 77 -11.27 15.99 15.46
C ASN A 77 -10.12 15.27 16.21
N GLU A 78 -9.80 14.02 15.86
CA GLU A 78 -8.72 13.23 16.48
C GLU A 78 -7.36 13.42 15.78
N ILE A 79 -7.35 13.91 14.54
CA ILE A 79 -6.16 14.12 13.70
C ILE A 79 -5.61 15.54 13.88
#